data_AF-G5JH97-F1
#
_entry.id   AF-G5JH97-F1
#
_cell.length_a   1.000
_cell.length_b   1.000
_cell.length_c   1.000
_cell.angle_alpha   90.00
_cell.angle_beta   90.00
_cell.angle_gamma   90.00
#
_symmetry.space_group_name_H-M   'P 1'
#
loop_
_entity.id
_entity.type
_entity.pdbx_description
1 polymer ?
#
loop_
_entity_poly.entity_id
_entity_poly.type
_entity_poly.pdbx_seq_one_letter_code
_entity_poly.pdbx_strand_id
1 'polypeptide(L)'
;MNEPTEIRYSLDEYGEPYYPATHIKAIQGQYKNEWFEFKVRKPIVGNYAFDGENGFVNSYRTIDMGGFKLKSLRLNARNLKNGDLLATLPDNLDLPLNPHSYDIRTPNGRNPAIITLRPDGTIRFYISDSNWSDIDYIYGQYDWIE
;
A
#
# COMPACT_ATOMS: atom_id res chain seq x y z
N MET A 1 -0.29 35.00 19.53
CA MET A 1 -1.32 34.51 20.47
C MET A 1 -2.21 33.57 19.69
N ASN A 2 -2.14 32.27 19.96
CA ASN A 2 -3.14 31.31 19.48
C ASN A 2 -4.15 31.17 20.61
N GLU A 3 -5.38 31.65 20.41
CA GLU A 3 -6.45 31.28 21.33
C GLU A 3 -6.68 29.76 21.19
N PRO A 4 -6.82 29.02 22.30
CA PRO A 4 -7.16 27.61 22.23
C PRO A 4 -8.54 27.48 21.58
N THR A 5 -8.66 26.61 20.59
CA THR A 5 -9.95 26.29 19.97
C THR A 5 -10.89 25.76 21.04
N GLU A 6 -11.96 26.48 21.34
CA GLU A 6 -12.98 26.04 22.28
C GLU A 6 -13.79 24.90 21.64
N ILE A 7 -13.63 23.67 22.16
CA ILE A 7 -14.41 22.52 21.74
C ILE A 7 -15.71 22.52 22.53
N ARG A 8 -16.83 22.81 21.85
CA ARG A 8 -18.18 22.78 22.44
C ARG A 8 -18.86 21.45 22.12
N TYR A 9 -19.41 20.79 23.14
CA TYR A 9 -20.22 19.59 22.99
C TYR A 9 -21.70 19.95 23.02
N SER A 10 -22.51 19.29 22.18
CA SER A 10 -23.96 19.30 22.37
C SER A 10 -24.28 18.63 23.71
N LEU A 11 -25.30 19.13 24.41
CA LEU A 11 -25.82 18.50 25.62
C LEU A 11 -27.12 17.76 25.27
N ASP A 12 -27.42 16.69 26.01
CA ASP A 12 -28.71 16.01 25.94
C ASP A 12 -29.79 16.76 26.74
N GLU A 13 -30.99 16.17 26.84
CA GLU A 13 -32.12 16.74 27.58
C GLU A 13 -31.88 16.86 29.09
N TYR A 14 -30.88 16.16 29.62
CA TYR A 14 -30.50 16.19 31.04
C TYR A 14 -29.28 17.09 31.31
N GLY A 15 -28.73 17.73 30.27
CA GLY A 15 -27.55 18.59 30.38
C GLY A 15 -26.22 17.83 30.39
N GLU A 16 -26.23 16.53 30.06
CA GLU A 16 -25.02 15.70 29.97
C GLU A 16 -24.42 15.78 28.56
N PRO A 17 -23.09 15.60 28.40
CA PRO A 17 -22.47 15.60 27.08
C PRO A 17 -23.08 14.55 26.13
N TYR A 18 -23.64 15.02 25.02
CA TYR A 18 -24.19 14.18 23.97
C TYR A 18 -23.09 13.81 22.96
N TYR A 19 -22.82 12.52 22.84
CA TYR A 19 -21.92 11.98 21.83
C TYR A 19 -22.74 11.50 20.62
N PRO A 20 -22.78 12.25 19.50
CA PRO A 20 -23.51 11.80 18.33
C PRO A 20 -22.90 10.50 17.80
N ALA A 21 -23.66 9.41 17.83
CA ALA A 21 -23.33 8.21 17.08
C ALA A 21 -23.73 8.45 15.62
N THR A 22 -22.74 8.55 14.73
CA THR A 22 -23.00 8.66 13.28
C THR A 22 -22.91 7.29 12.62
N HIS A 23 -23.77 7.04 11.63
CA HIS A 23 -23.64 5.88 10.76
C HIS A 23 -22.46 6.10 9.79
N ILE A 24 -21.71 5.06 9.44
CA ILE A 24 -20.53 5.19 8.55
C ILE A 24 -20.86 5.86 7.21
N LYS A 25 -22.08 5.61 6.69
CA LYS A 25 -22.64 6.23 5.48
C LYS A 25 -23.01 7.72 5.63
N ALA A 26 -23.10 8.22 6.86
CA ALA A 26 -23.39 9.63 7.16
C ALA A 26 -22.11 10.47 7.33
N ILE A 27 -20.93 9.85 7.29
CA ILE A 27 -19.65 10.56 7.23
C ILE A 27 -19.39 10.97 5.77
N GLN A 28 -19.63 12.25 5.45
CA GLN A 28 -19.35 12.79 4.12
C GLN A 28 -17.85 13.03 3.93
N GLY A 29 -17.28 12.54 2.82
CA GLY A 29 -15.98 12.98 2.29
C GLY A 29 -14.73 12.13 2.57
N GLN A 30 -14.81 10.95 3.19
CA GLN A 30 -13.59 10.22 3.61
C GLN A 30 -13.56 8.70 3.35
N TYR A 31 -14.16 8.24 2.25
CA TYR A 31 -13.94 6.85 1.80
C TYR A 31 -13.32 6.83 0.42
N LYS A 32 -12.01 7.11 0.34
CA LYS A 32 -11.20 6.70 -0.81
C LYS A 32 -10.70 5.29 -0.54
N ASN A 33 -11.34 4.29 -1.15
CA ASN A 33 -10.95 2.88 -1.03
C ASN A 33 -10.48 2.29 -2.37
N GLU A 34 -10.24 3.15 -3.35
CA GLU A 34 -9.90 2.80 -4.71
C GLU A 34 -8.44 2.32 -4.80
N TRP A 35 -8.23 1.28 -5.60
CA TRP A 35 -6.90 0.84 -5.99
C TRP A 35 -6.46 1.59 -7.24
N PHE A 36 -5.26 2.14 -7.21
CA PHE A 36 -4.63 2.79 -8.36
C PHE A 36 -3.59 1.85 -8.94
N GLU A 37 -3.80 1.42 -10.18
CA GLU A 37 -2.83 0.58 -10.89
C GLU A 37 -1.59 1.39 -11.29
N PHE A 38 -0.41 0.78 -11.20
CA PHE A 38 0.83 1.34 -11.73
C PHE A 38 1.53 0.33 -12.64
N LYS A 39 2.37 0.86 -13.55
CA LYS A 39 3.17 0.05 -14.47
C LYS A 39 4.56 -0.21 -13.90
N VAL A 40 5.05 -1.42 -14.09
CA VAL A 40 6.43 -1.80 -13.78
C VAL A 40 7.39 -1.30 -14.87
N ARG A 41 8.66 -1.12 -14.52
CA ARG A 41 9.72 -0.67 -15.43
C ARG A 41 10.10 -1.79 -16.41
N LYS A 42 10.19 -1.49 -17.71
CA LYS A 42 10.71 -2.45 -18.69
C LYS A 42 12.17 -2.82 -18.39
N PRO A 43 12.59 -4.10 -18.54
CA PRO A 43 11.89 -5.20 -19.20
C PRO A 43 10.96 -6.04 -18.29
N ILE A 44 10.74 -5.64 -17.04
CA ILE A 44 9.88 -6.35 -16.08
C ILE A 44 8.45 -6.45 -16.64
N VAL A 45 7.80 -7.58 -16.36
CA VAL A 45 6.43 -7.87 -16.79
C VAL A 45 5.54 -7.93 -15.56
N GLY A 46 4.52 -7.08 -15.50
CA GLY A 46 3.55 -7.05 -14.40
C GLY A 46 2.36 -7.99 -14.63
N ASN A 47 1.59 -8.20 -13.56
CA ASN A 47 0.29 -8.88 -13.53
C ASN A 47 0.36 -10.32 -14.09
N TYR A 48 1.33 -11.11 -13.61
CA TYR A 48 1.63 -12.42 -14.16
C TYR A 48 1.07 -13.59 -13.34
N ALA A 49 1.31 -13.61 -12.03
CA ALA A 49 0.89 -14.71 -11.18
C ALA A 49 -0.63 -14.67 -10.95
N PHE A 50 -1.24 -15.86 -10.91
CA PHE A 50 -2.68 -16.04 -10.69
C PHE A 50 -3.58 -15.30 -11.70
N ASP A 51 -3.06 -15.06 -12.90
CA ASP A 51 -3.88 -14.60 -14.02
C ASP A 51 -4.91 -15.69 -14.37
N GLY A 52 -6.20 -15.33 -14.38
CA GLY A 52 -7.31 -16.28 -14.48
C GLY A 52 -7.87 -16.83 -13.16
N GLU A 53 -7.21 -16.56 -12.02
CA GLU A 53 -7.66 -16.97 -10.68
C GLU A 53 -8.04 -15.75 -9.81
N ASN A 54 -8.45 -14.65 -10.42
CA ASN A 54 -8.68 -13.36 -9.76
C ASN A 54 -7.44 -12.84 -9.00
N GLY A 55 -6.23 -13.10 -9.54
CA GLY A 55 -4.99 -12.49 -9.06
C GLY A 55 -5.04 -10.96 -9.16
N PHE A 56 -4.40 -10.26 -8.21
CA PHE A 56 -4.38 -8.80 -8.25
C PHE A 56 -3.31 -8.25 -9.20
N VAL A 57 -3.56 -7.04 -9.69
CA VAL A 57 -2.61 -6.25 -10.47
C VAL A 57 -1.67 -5.44 -9.56
N ASN A 58 -0.58 -4.93 -10.13
CA ASN A 58 0.30 -3.97 -9.45
C ASN A 58 -0.48 -2.69 -9.15
N SER A 59 -0.76 -2.44 -7.87
CA SER A 59 -1.58 -1.31 -7.48
C SER A 59 -1.25 -0.82 -6.07
N TYR A 60 -1.54 0.42 -5.77
CA TYR A 60 -1.45 0.99 -4.43
C TYR A 60 -2.80 1.58 -4.02
N ARG A 61 -2.98 1.80 -2.72
CA ARG A 61 -4.10 2.61 -2.21
C ARG A 61 -3.73 3.25 -0.88
N THR A 62 -4.48 4.30 -0.56
CA THR A 62 -4.49 4.92 0.77
C THR A 62 -5.94 5.07 1.20
N ILE A 63 -6.28 4.52 2.37
CA ILE A 63 -7.56 4.69 3.02
C ILE A 63 -7.34 5.63 4.21
N ASP A 64 -7.99 6.79 4.17
CA ASP A 64 -7.98 7.77 5.26
C ASP A 64 -9.26 7.60 6.10
N MET A 65 -9.09 7.38 7.40
CA MET A 65 -10.18 7.24 8.36
C MET A 65 -9.93 8.16 9.55
N GLY A 66 -10.40 9.41 9.47
CA GLY A 66 -10.31 10.35 10.59
C GLY A 66 -8.86 10.66 11.00
N GLY A 67 -7.94 10.77 10.02
CA GLY A 67 -6.53 11.07 10.26
C GLY A 67 -5.64 9.83 10.43
N PHE A 68 -6.22 8.63 10.51
CA PHE A 68 -5.50 7.37 10.40
C PHE A 68 -5.39 6.97 8.93
N LYS A 69 -4.17 6.67 8.47
CA LYS A 69 -3.95 6.26 7.08
C LYS A 69 -3.51 4.80 7.02
N LEU A 70 -4.36 3.96 6.45
CA LEU A 70 -3.97 2.62 6.02
C LEU A 70 -3.49 2.70 4.57
N LYS A 71 -2.21 2.44 4.37
CA LYS A 71 -1.58 2.41 3.06
C LYS A 71 -1.37 0.96 2.65
N SER A 72 -1.62 0.66 1.38
CA SER A 72 -1.45 -0.69 0.84
C SER A 72 -0.69 -0.68 -0.48
N LEU A 73 0.12 -1.73 -0.69
CA LEU A 73 0.86 -1.99 -1.92
C LEU A 73 0.61 -3.43 -2.37
N ARG A 74 0.29 -3.61 -3.66
CA ARG A 74 0.19 -4.89 -4.34
C ARG A 74 1.27 -4.99 -5.41
N LEU A 75 1.99 -6.10 -5.40
CA LEU A 75 3.06 -6.42 -6.35
C LEU A 75 2.79 -7.78 -6.99
N ASN A 76 2.72 -7.80 -8.31
CA ASN A 76 2.57 -9.00 -9.11
C ASN A 76 3.44 -8.84 -10.37
N ALA A 77 4.61 -9.46 -10.41
CA ALA A 77 5.55 -9.24 -11.51
C ALA A 77 6.49 -10.44 -11.72
N ARG A 78 7.11 -10.50 -12.90
CA ARG A 78 8.18 -11.44 -13.27
C ARG A 78 9.25 -10.75 -14.12
N ASN A 79 10.27 -11.49 -14.53
CA ASN A 79 11.44 -10.98 -15.26
C ASN A 79 12.20 -9.93 -14.44
N LEU A 80 12.36 -10.24 -13.15
CA LEU A 80 13.10 -9.43 -12.18
C LEU A 80 14.50 -10.03 -11.99
N LYS A 81 15.46 -9.19 -11.61
CA LYS A 81 16.82 -9.56 -11.22
C LYS A 81 17.15 -8.95 -9.86
N ASN A 82 18.10 -9.55 -9.15
CA ASN A 82 18.56 -9.01 -7.87
C ASN A 82 19.02 -7.55 -8.02
N GLY A 83 18.44 -6.65 -7.22
CA GLY A 83 18.74 -5.22 -7.21
C GLY A 83 17.89 -4.36 -8.15
N ASP A 84 16.99 -4.96 -8.94
CA ASP A 84 16.17 -4.24 -9.91
C ASP A 84 15.31 -3.16 -9.26
N LEU A 85 15.18 -2.03 -9.97
CA LEU A 85 14.14 -1.04 -9.71
C LEU A 85 12.85 -1.50 -10.42
N LEU A 86 11.88 -1.96 -9.64
CA LEU A 86 10.61 -2.49 -10.13
C LEU A 86 9.71 -1.37 -10.66
N ALA A 87 9.52 -0.33 -9.87
CA ALA A 87 8.72 0.84 -10.21
C ALA A 87 9.15 2.04 -9.35
N THR A 88 8.73 3.22 -9.79
CA THR A 88 8.70 4.44 -8.97
C THR A 88 7.25 4.90 -8.92
N LEU A 89 6.67 4.92 -7.72
CA LEU A 89 5.33 5.45 -7.51
C LEU A 89 5.35 6.98 -7.68
N PRO A 90 4.24 7.62 -8.11
CA PRO A 90 4.19 9.07 -8.29
C PRO A 90 4.45 9.84 -6.99
N ASP A 91 5.20 10.95 -7.06
CA ASP A 91 5.51 11.80 -5.88
C ASP A 91 4.28 12.50 -5.28
N ASN A 92 3.19 12.62 -6.05
CA ASN A 92 1.92 13.16 -5.55
C ASN A 92 1.09 12.12 -4.77
N LEU A 93 1.62 10.91 -4.60
CA LEU A 93 1.05 9.90 -3.73
C LEU A 93 1.40 10.20 -2.28
N ASP A 94 0.54 9.77 -1.36
CA ASP A 94 0.84 9.70 0.08
C ASP A 94 1.85 8.57 0.35
N LEU A 95 3.07 8.75 -0.15
CA LEU A 95 4.22 7.86 -0.04
C LEU A 95 4.58 7.57 1.42
N PRO A 96 5.26 6.46 1.71
CA PRO A 96 5.63 6.15 3.08
C PRO A 96 6.62 7.17 3.65
N LEU A 97 6.55 7.42 4.94
CA LEU A 97 7.46 8.32 5.65
C LEU A 97 8.85 7.71 5.85
N ASN A 98 8.92 6.37 5.92
CA ASN A 98 10.15 5.61 6.14
C ASN A 98 10.29 4.48 5.10
N PRO A 99 11.50 3.94 4.87
CA PRO A 99 11.64 2.72 4.08
C PRO A 99 10.94 1.54 4.75
N HIS A 100 10.16 0.78 3.97
CA HIS A 100 9.54 -0.47 4.40
C HIS A 100 10.08 -1.63 3.57
N SER A 101 10.53 -2.69 4.24
CA SER A 101 11.02 -3.91 3.59
C SER A 101 10.20 -5.12 4.02
N TYR A 102 9.86 -5.97 3.06
CA TYR A 102 9.01 -7.14 3.30
C TYR A 102 9.51 -8.36 2.54
N ASP A 103 9.37 -9.54 3.15
CA ASP A 103 9.47 -10.79 2.41
C ASP A 103 8.33 -10.89 1.39
N ILE A 104 8.62 -11.40 0.20
CA ILE A 104 7.63 -11.58 -0.86
C ILE A 104 7.51 -13.03 -1.29
N ARG A 105 6.28 -13.47 -1.54
CA ARG A 105 6.04 -14.81 -2.08
C ARG A 105 6.64 -14.89 -3.48
N THR A 106 7.32 -16.00 -3.69
CA THR A 106 7.89 -16.47 -4.95
C THR A 106 7.39 -17.88 -5.26
N PRO A 107 7.75 -18.49 -6.41
CA PRO A 107 7.63 -19.93 -6.60
C PRO A 107 8.32 -20.74 -5.49
N ASN A 108 7.91 -21.99 -5.33
CA ASN A 108 8.52 -22.91 -4.36
C ASN A 108 10.03 -23.04 -4.60
N GLY A 109 10.82 -22.91 -3.53
CA GLY A 109 12.27 -22.97 -3.59
C GLY A 109 12.98 -21.68 -4.03
N ARG A 110 12.24 -20.60 -4.36
CA ARG A 110 12.79 -19.30 -4.78
C ARG A 110 12.86 -18.25 -3.66
N ASN A 111 12.94 -18.69 -2.42
CA ASN A 111 12.96 -17.84 -1.22
C ASN A 111 14.34 -17.87 -0.54
N PRO A 112 14.68 -16.85 0.28
CA PRO A 112 13.91 -15.63 0.55
C PRO A 112 14.11 -14.57 -0.53
N ALA A 113 13.04 -13.83 -0.82
CA ALA A 113 13.08 -12.64 -1.66
C ALA A 113 12.47 -11.46 -0.91
N ILE A 114 13.04 -10.27 -1.10
CA ILE A 114 12.67 -9.06 -0.37
C ILE A 114 12.31 -7.97 -1.35
N ILE A 115 11.27 -7.20 -1.02
CA ILE A 115 10.99 -5.91 -1.66
C ILE A 115 11.21 -4.78 -0.66
N THR A 116 11.71 -3.65 -1.14
CA THR A 116 11.84 -2.43 -0.35
C THR A 116 11.17 -1.28 -1.07
N LEU A 117 10.17 -0.68 -0.42
CA LEU A 117 9.55 0.59 -0.80
C LEU A 117 10.24 1.72 -0.01
N ARG A 118 10.67 2.78 -0.69
CA ARG A 118 11.31 3.95 -0.07
C ARG A 118 10.39 5.19 -0.12
N PRO A 119 10.68 6.22 0.71
CA PRO A 119 9.92 7.48 0.71
C PRO A 119 9.93 8.26 -0.61
N ASP A 120 10.88 7.99 -1.50
CA ASP A 120 10.93 8.54 -2.87
C ASP A 120 10.08 7.74 -3.87
N GLY A 121 9.23 6.84 -3.38
CA GLY A 121 8.36 5.99 -4.19
C GLY A 121 9.08 4.85 -4.91
N THR A 122 10.40 4.71 -4.76
CA THR A 122 11.12 3.61 -5.42
C THR A 122 10.83 2.28 -4.76
N ILE A 123 10.52 1.28 -5.59
CA ILE A 123 10.32 -0.12 -5.19
C ILE A 123 11.46 -0.94 -5.76
N ARG A 124 12.28 -1.55 -4.90
CA ARG A 124 13.38 -2.43 -5.31
C ARG A 124 13.14 -3.87 -4.91
N PHE A 125 13.66 -4.79 -5.72
CA PHE A 125 13.60 -6.22 -5.51
C PHE A 125 15.00 -6.79 -5.21
N TYR A 126 15.08 -7.72 -4.26
CA TYR A 126 16.29 -8.40 -3.87
C TYR A 126 16.04 -9.90 -3.74
N ILE A 127 16.95 -10.71 -4.26
CA ILE A 127 16.91 -12.17 -4.21
C ILE A 127 18.35 -12.71 -4.07
N SER A 128 18.53 -13.72 -3.22
CA SER A 128 19.83 -14.39 -3.03
C SER A 128 19.89 -15.79 -3.67
N ASP A 129 18.76 -16.38 -4.06
CA ASP A 129 18.74 -17.67 -4.78
C ASP A 129 19.45 -17.53 -6.13
N SER A 130 20.54 -18.27 -6.29
CA SER A 130 21.33 -18.31 -7.53
C SER A 130 20.60 -18.99 -8.69
N ASN A 131 19.54 -19.74 -8.40
CA ASN A 131 18.72 -20.41 -9.42
C ASN A 131 17.53 -19.56 -9.88
N TRP A 132 17.41 -18.32 -9.39
CA TRP A 132 16.40 -17.37 -9.86
C TRP A 132 16.55 -17.06 -11.34
N SER A 133 15.43 -17.02 -12.05
CA SER A 133 15.35 -16.84 -13.50
C SER A 133 14.29 -15.80 -13.89
N ASP A 134 14.26 -15.44 -15.17
CA ASP A 134 13.33 -14.45 -15.73
C ASP A 134 11.86 -14.92 -15.74
N ILE A 135 11.62 -16.23 -15.64
CA ILE A 135 10.28 -16.81 -15.53
C ILE A 135 9.74 -16.84 -14.10
N ASP A 136 10.61 -16.68 -13.09
CA ASP A 136 10.19 -16.63 -11.69
C ASP A 136 9.42 -15.33 -11.41
N TYR A 137 8.44 -15.42 -10.51
CA TYR A 137 7.52 -14.33 -10.22
C TYR A 137 7.57 -13.91 -8.75
N ILE A 138 7.07 -12.71 -8.48
CA ILE A 138 6.73 -12.23 -7.16
C ILE A 138 5.23 -11.97 -7.08
N TYR A 139 4.62 -12.21 -5.92
CA TYR A 139 3.22 -11.92 -5.67
C TYR A 139 3.00 -11.57 -4.20
N GLY A 140 2.59 -10.34 -3.88
CA GLY A 140 2.40 -9.93 -2.48
C GLY A 140 1.53 -8.70 -2.31
N GLN A 141 0.80 -8.65 -1.21
CA GLN A 141 0.12 -7.45 -0.72
C GLN A 141 0.71 -7.10 0.65
N TYR A 142 1.00 -5.82 0.83
CA TYR A 142 1.51 -5.27 2.08
C TYR A 142 0.67 -4.10 2.50
N ASP A 143 0.46 -4.00 3.80
CA ASP A 143 -0.34 -2.97 4.43
C ASP A 143 0.49 -2.36 5.56
N TRP A 144 0.51 -1.03 5.64
CA TRP A 144 1.18 -0.31 6.72
C TRP A 144 0.37 0.90 7.15
N ILE A 145 0.65 1.34 8.37
CA ILE A 145 -0.04 2.42 9.03
C ILE A 145 0.98 3.52 9.29
N GLU A 146 0.60 4.75 8.98
CA GLU A 146 1.35 5.97 9.28
C GLU A 146 0.41 7.08 9.76
#